data_AF-A0A0M3JSS7-F1
#
_entry.id   AF-A0A0M3JSS7-F1
#
_cell.length_a   1.000
_cell.length_b   1.000
_cell.length_c   1.000
_cell.angle_alpha   90.00
_cell.angle_beta   90.00
_cell.angle_gamma   90.00
#
_symmetry.space_group_name_H-M   'P 1'
#
loop_
_entity.id
_entity.type
_entity.pdbx_description
1 polymer ?
#
loop_
_entity_poly.entity_id
_entity_poly.type
_entity_poly.pdbx_seq_one_letter_code
_entity_poly.pdbx_strand_id
1 'polypeptide(L)'
;LTCAPPLIETQLINHLSHLIQEIDSVENGIDIKLRGTAWVPTNFEQAASAKRIFLTLFRHFNSAGYHFLCSGSLRGQTKSDVFFFRKHLKCCSDSNYFLISYERKDRLRVFEAPPETLSCIDAVVKNHWSRGIQETKTTYVNNFLIIDNVAKPPANYKNFLRTNVGHEVRIIQLGCAEFKLAGNPFYTDGDELLETQRMSMELVKKMSDIGWKLITSVTLSQRISDKCCLIFESSTPRKMNIFAISPAKSDLLRLLNAPFEIRATVKKIIEEFWLRGIQETG
;
A
#
# COMPACT_ATOMS: atom_id res chain seq x y z
N LEU A 1 22.20 9.05 -19.89
CA LEU A 1 21.21 8.25 -19.13
C LEU A 1 19.94 9.07 -19.08
N THR A 2 19.03 8.88 -20.02
CA THR A 2 17.80 9.68 -20.06
C THR A 2 16.91 9.24 -18.91
N CYS A 3 16.83 10.12 -17.91
CA CYS A 3 15.72 10.24 -16.96
C CYS A 3 14.38 10.10 -17.71
N ALA A 4 13.32 9.67 -17.01
CA ALA A 4 12.00 9.36 -17.55
C ALA A 4 11.62 10.16 -18.83
N PRO A 5 11.11 9.52 -19.91
CA PRO A 5 10.84 10.20 -21.17
C PRO A 5 10.00 11.48 -20.93
N PRO A 6 10.30 12.61 -21.63
CA PRO A 6 9.64 13.91 -21.42
C PRO A 6 8.11 13.88 -21.38
N LEU A 7 7.52 12.88 -22.04
CA LEU A 7 6.09 12.62 -22.04
C LEU A 7 5.54 12.24 -20.65
N ILE A 8 6.26 11.43 -19.88
CA ILE A 8 5.85 11.04 -18.52
C ILE A 8 5.88 12.25 -17.60
N GLU A 9 6.96 13.04 -17.66
CA GLU A 9 7.10 14.25 -16.86
C GLU A 9 5.96 15.22 -17.15
N THR A 10 5.68 15.50 -18.42
CA THR A 10 4.59 16.39 -18.85
C THR A 10 3.22 15.87 -18.40
N GLN A 11 2.93 14.57 -18.60
CA GLN A 11 1.64 13.98 -18.20
C GLN A 11 1.43 14.00 -16.69
N LEU A 12 2.48 13.68 -15.92
CA LEU A 12 2.44 13.60 -14.48
C LEU A 12 2.32 15.00 -13.85
N ILE A 13 3.05 15.98 -14.38
CA ILE A 13 2.92 17.40 -13.99
C ILE A 13 1.51 17.90 -14.30
N ASN A 14 0.96 17.61 -15.49
CA ASN A 14 -0.39 18.04 -15.84
C ASN A 14 -1.43 17.43 -14.89
N HIS A 15 -1.33 16.14 -14.60
CA HIS A 15 -2.26 15.42 -13.75
C HIS A 15 -2.21 15.89 -12.28
N LEU A 16 -1.01 16.19 -11.78
CA LEU A 16 -0.79 16.62 -10.39
C LEU A 16 -0.67 18.15 -10.24
N SER A 17 -0.85 18.93 -11.31
CA SER A 17 -0.63 20.38 -11.35
C SER A 17 -1.33 21.15 -10.23
N HIS A 18 -2.57 20.77 -9.92
CA HIS A 18 -3.35 21.37 -8.83
C HIS A 18 -2.75 21.13 -7.42
N LEU A 19 -1.89 20.11 -7.26
CA LEU A 19 -1.16 19.81 -6.03
C LEU A 19 0.23 20.43 -6.01
N ILE A 20 0.78 20.85 -7.15
CA ILE A 20 2.14 21.38 -7.25
C ILE A 20 2.16 22.86 -6.80
N GLN A 21 3.14 23.19 -5.96
CA GLN A 21 3.44 24.55 -5.53
C GLN A 21 4.63 25.13 -6.31
N GLU A 22 5.68 24.34 -6.48
CA GLU A 22 6.98 24.77 -7.02
C GLU A 22 7.72 23.54 -7.59
N ILE A 23 8.49 23.74 -8.65
CA ILE A 23 9.36 22.72 -9.24
C ILE A 23 10.74 23.35 -9.40
N ASP A 24 11.74 22.75 -8.76
CA ASP A 24 13.14 23.19 -8.81
C ASP A 24 14.00 22.13 -9.51
N SER A 25 14.97 22.57 -10.30
CA SER A 25 15.97 21.65 -10.87
C SER A 25 17.08 21.39 -9.86
N VAL A 26 17.49 20.13 -9.73
CA VAL A 26 18.64 19.71 -8.92
C VAL A 26 19.60 18.90 -9.78
N GLU A 27 20.80 18.59 -9.25
CA GLU A 27 21.77 17.78 -9.98
C GLU A 27 21.16 16.43 -10.37
N ASN A 28 21.05 16.19 -11.68
CA ASN A 28 20.44 14.99 -12.28
C ASN A 28 18.99 14.68 -11.82
N GLY A 29 18.22 15.70 -11.44
CA GLY A 29 16.84 15.50 -10.99
C GLY A 29 16.01 16.77 -10.88
N ILE A 30 14.83 16.63 -10.29
CA ILE A 30 13.93 17.73 -9.94
C ILE A 30 13.41 17.53 -8.51
N ASP A 31 13.20 18.63 -7.81
CA ASP A 31 12.45 18.69 -6.57
C ASP A 31 11.06 19.25 -6.86
N ILE A 32 10.02 18.49 -6.48
CA ILE A 32 8.62 18.92 -6.62
C ILE A 32 8.06 19.23 -5.24
N LYS A 33 7.76 20.51 -5.00
CA LYS A 33 7.10 20.96 -3.78
C LYS A 33 5.60 20.87 -3.95
N LEU A 34 4.95 20.12 -3.06
CA LEU A 34 3.50 19.99 -3.04
C LEU A 34 2.87 21.05 -2.13
N ARG A 35 1.69 21.54 -2.51
CA ARG A 35 0.85 22.39 -1.67
C ARG A 35 0.44 21.63 -0.41
N GLY A 36 0.60 22.27 0.75
CA GLY A 36 0.23 21.70 2.05
C GLY A 36 1.31 20.78 2.63
N THR A 37 0.90 19.81 3.44
CA THR A 37 1.81 18.94 4.23
C THR A 37 1.64 17.46 3.87
N ALA A 38 1.87 17.08 2.61
CA ALA A 38 1.62 15.73 2.10
C ALA A 38 2.27 14.61 2.95
N TRP A 39 3.51 14.83 3.38
CA TRP A 39 4.31 13.82 4.11
C TRP A 39 4.17 13.90 5.63
N VAL A 40 3.49 14.93 6.15
CA VAL A 40 3.14 15.09 7.58
C VAL A 40 1.67 15.56 7.67
N PRO A 41 0.72 14.78 7.14
CA PRO A 41 -0.61 15.28 6.81
C PRO A 41 -1.42 15.65 8.06
N THR A 42 -1.82 16.92 8.21
CA THR A 42 -2.55 17.39 9.40
C THR A 42 -3.99 16.88 9.50
N ASN A 43 -4.57 16.42 8.38
CA ASN A 43 -5.92 15.90 8.33
C ASN A 43 -6.05 14.66 7.42
N PHE A 44 -7.24 14.06 7.42
CA PHE A 44 -7.54 12.87 6.62
C PHE A 44 -7.38 13.09 5.12
N GLU A 45 -7.89 14.22 4.60
CA GLU A 45 -7.90 14.52 3.18
C GLU A 45 -6.48 14.61 2.62
N GLN A 46 -5.57 15.31 3.31
CA GLN A 46 -4.16 15.37 2.94
C GLN A 46 -3.51 13.99 3.01
N ALA A 47 -3.79 13.21 4.06
CA ALA A 47 -3.23 11.86 4.22
C ALA A 47 -3.72 10.89 3.14
N ALA A 48 -4.98 11.04 2.71
CA ALA A 48 -5.58 10.27 1.63
C ALA A 48 -5.00 10.69 0.28
N SER A 49 -4.92 12.00 0.01
CA SER A 49 -4.35 12.55 -1.22
C SER A 49 -2.89 12.11 -1.39
N ALA A 50 -2.07 12.20 -0.34
CA ALA A 50 -0.67 11.77 -0.38
C ALA A 50 -0.51 10.28 -0.74
N LYS A 51 -1.35 9.40 -0.18
CA LYS A 51 -1.34 7.96 -0.53
C LYS A 51 -1.76 7.70 -1.97
N ARG A 52 -2.74 8.47 -2.47
CA ARG A 52 -3.23 8.35 -3.85
C ARG A 52 -2.20 8.81 -4.88
N ILE A 53 -1.32 9.77 -4.55
CA ILE A 53 -0.19 10.13 -5.42
C ILE A 53 0.63 8.88 -5.75
N PHE A 54 0.95 8.03 -4.77
CA PHE A 54 1.71 6.81 -5.03
C PHE A 54 0.95 5.82 -5.91
N LEU A 55 -0.36 5.61 -5.70
CA LEU A 55 -1.15 4.77 -6.59
C LEU A 55 -1.14 5.28 -8.04
N THR A 56 -1.26 6.60 -8.22
CA THR A 56 -1.17 7.25 -9.53
C THR A 56 0.22 7.10 -10.15
N LEU A 57 1.29 7.30 -9.38
CA LEU A 57 2.67 7.11 -9.83
C LEU A 57 2.93 5.67 -10.27
N PHE A 58 2.52 4.68 -9.48
CA PHE A 58 2.68 3.26 -9.82
C PHE A 58 1.97 2.90 -11.13
N ARG A 59 0.75 3.42 -11.34
CA ARG A 59 0.01 3.22 -12.60
C ARG A 59 0.72 3.84 -13.79
N HIS A 60 1.13 5.10 -13.69
CA HIS A 60 1.81 5.80 -14.78
C HIS A 60 3.18 5.22 -15.10
N PHE A 61 3.94 4.83 -14.08
CA PHE A 61 5.23 4.17 -14.29
C PHE A 61 5.03 2.82 -14.96
N ASN A 62 4.09 2.00 -14.50
CA ASN A 62 3.81 0.72 -15.14
C ASN A 62 3.35 0.86 -16.60
N SER A 63 2.44 1.80 -16.90
CA SER A 63 1.99 2.05 -18.28
C SER A 63 3.10 2.60 -19.17
N ALA A 64 4.08 3.28 -18.59
CA ALA A 64 5.28 3.74 -19.28
C ALA A 64 6.43 2.72 -19.34
N GLY A 65 6.20 1.47 -18.89
CA GLY A 65 7.19 0.40 -18.91
C GLY A 65 8.21 0.46 -17.77
N TYR A 66 7.96 1.23 -16.72
CA TYR A 66 8.75 1.25 -15.49
C TYR A 66 8.12 0.34 -14.44
N HIS A 67 8.86 -0.68 -14.01
CA HIS A 67 8.41 -1.61 -12.97
C HIS A 67 9.06 -1.31 -11.64
N PHE A 68 8.28 -1.37 -10.56
CA PHE A 68 8.78 -1.30 -9.20
C PHE A 68 9.75 -2.46 -8.92
N LEU A 69 10.91 -2.12 -8.35
CA LEU A 69 11.93 -3.09 -7.93
C LEU A 69 11.80 -3.39 -6.45
N CYS A 70 11.97 -2.36 -5.63
CA CYS A 70 11.97 -2.47 -4.17
C CYS A 70 11.81 -1.09 -3.54
N SER A 71 11.52 -1.10 -2.24
CA SER A 71 11.57 0.05 -1.36
C SER A 71 12.66 -0.17 -0.31
N GLY A 72 13.24 0.92 0.19
CA GLY A 72 14.21 0.85 1.28
C GLY A 72 14.20 2.12 2.14
N SER A 73 14.27 1.94 3.46
CA SER A 73 14.42 3.05 4.40
C SER A 73 15.88 3.48 4.43
N LEU A 74 16.19 4.62 3.81
CA LEU A 74 17.56 5.18 3.76
C LEU A 74 17.82 6.27 4.81
N ARG A 75 16.80 6.63 5.61
CA ARG A 75 16.91 7.64 6.68
C ARG A 75 16.75 6.97 8.04
N GLY A 76 17.67 7.24 8.96
CA GLY A 76 17.66 6.62 10.30
C GLY A 76 16.64 7.20 11.28
N GLN A 77 16.28 8.48 11.15
CA GLN A 77 15.38 9.17 12.09
C GLN A 77 13.97 9.44 11.52
N THR A 78 13.75 9.22 10.23
CA THR A 78 12.46 9.46 9.56
C THR A 78 12.04 8.22 8.78
N LYS A 79 10.75 7.91 8.80
CA LYS A 79 10.18 6.73 8.13
C LYS A 79 9.75 7.06 6.70
N SER A 80 10.67 7.45 5.85
CA SER A 80 10.37 7.64 4.42
C SER A 80 11.15 6.63 3.59
N ASP A 81 10.42 5.74 2.93
CA ASP A 81 11.04 4.79 2.02
C ASP A 81 11.41 5.47 0.70
N VAL A 82 12.56 5.09 0.14
CA VAL A 82 12.95 5.39 -1.23
C VAL A 82 12.48 4.26 -2.14
N PHE A 83 11.93 4.61 -3.29
CA PHE A 83 11.36 3.68 -4.26
C PHE A 83 12.29 3.54 -5.46
N PHE A 84 12.61 2.31 -5.82
CA PHE A 84 13.44 2.01 -6.99
C PHE A 84 12.57 1.43 -8.10
N PHE A 85 12.73 1.95 -9.33
CA PHE A 85 12.03 1.48 -10.52
C PHE A 85 13.03 1.12 -11.62
N ARG A 86 12.74 0.08 -12.41
CA ARG A 86 13.51 -0.29 -13.60
C ARG A 86 12.70 -0.08 -14.87
N LYS A 87 13.37 0.36 -15.94
CA LYS A 87 12.78 0.34 -17.28
C LYS A 87 12.76 -1.10 -17.81
N HIS A 88 11.62 -1.52 -18.33
CA HIS A 88 11.41 -2.79 -18.99
C HIS A 88 10.93 -2.53 -20.43
N LEU A 89 11.41 -3.33 -21.39
CA LEU A 89 11.13 -3.10 -22.81
C LEU A 89 9.68 -3.43 -23.20
N LYS A 90 9.00 -4.25 -22.39
CA LYS A 90 7.60 -4.64 -22.60
C LYS A 90 6.70 -3.84 -21.67
N CYS A 91 5.83 -3.01 -22.24
CA CYS A 91 4.72 -2.39 -21.52
C CYS A 91 3.68 -3.47 -21.18
N CYS A 92 3.27 -3.55 -19.91
CA CYS A 92 2.09 -4.32 -19.49
C CYS A 92 0.97 -3.32 -19.18
N SER A 93 0.00 -3.20 -20.09
CA SER A 93 -0.88 -2.03 -20.17
C SER A 93 -2.02 -1.94 -19.16
N ASP A 94 -2.28 -2.94 -18.31
CA ASP A 94 -3.59 -3.03 -17.61
C ASP A 94 -3.52 -3.35 -16.10
N SER A 95 -2.36 -3.19 -15.46
CA SER A 95 -2.25 -3.40 -14.01
C SER A 95 -3.04 -2.36 -13.23
N ASN A 96 -4.00 -2.82 -12.43
CA ASN A 96 -4.67 -2.01 -11.43
C ASN A 96 -3.93 -2.11 -10.09
N TYR A 97 -4.08 -1.08 -9.26
CA TYR A 97 -3.45 -1.03 -7.95
C TYR A 97 -4.46 -0.56 -6.90
N PHE A 98 -4.33 -1.09 -5.68
CA PHE A 98 -5.01 -0.57 -4.50
C PHE A 98 -4.04 -0.61 -3.30
N LEU A 99 -4.39 0.12 -2.25
CA LEU A 99 -3.55 0.24 -1.06
C LEU A 99 -4.34 -0.07 0.20
N ILE A 100 -3.75 -0.87 1.11
CA ILE A 100 -4.23 -1.05 2.48
C ILE A 100 -3.31 -0.27 3.42
N SER A 101 -3.88 0.50 4.33
CA SER A 101 -3.14 1.28 5.33
C SER A 101 -3.62 0.96 6.74
N TYR A 102 -2.67 0.68 7.63
CA TYR A 102 -2.93 0.55 9.06
C TYR A 102 -2.76 1.93 9.71
N GLU A 103 -3.84 2.45 10.29
CA GLU A 103 -3.95 3.88 10.62
C GLU A 103 -4.35 4.06 12.08
N ARG A 104 -3.73 5.07 12.72
CA ARG A 104 -3.95 5.39 14.14
C ARG A 104 -3.78 4.13 15.00
N LYS A 105 -4.70 3.87 15.93
CA LYS A 105 -4.70 2.71 16.81
C LYS A 105 -5.58 1.57 16.31
N ASP A 106 -6.59 1.86 15.50
CA ASP A 106 -7.74 0.96 15.26
C ASP A 106 -8.42 1.15 13.90
N ARG A 107 -7.79 1.83 12.93
CA ARG A 107 -8.39 2.05 11.60
C ARG A 107 -7.64 1.29 10.51
N LEU A 108 -8.35 0.44 9.78
CA LEU A 108 -7.87 -0.13 8.52
C LEU A 108 -8.47 0.67 7.38
N ARG A 109 -7.64 1.24 6.51
CA ARG A 109 -8.11 2.01 5.34
C ARG A 109 -7.72 1.32 4.06
N VAL A 110 -8.65 1.28 3.11
CA VAL A 110 -8.45 0.68 1.80
C VAL A 110 -8.74 1.73 0.73
N PHE A 111 -7.72 2.06 -0.04
CA PHE A 111 -7.77 3.06 -1.10
C PHE A 111 -7.88 2.36 -2.44
N GLU A 112 -8.91 2.74 -3.22
CA GLU A 112 -9.02 2.39 -4.64
C GLU A 112 -9.17 0.88 -4.94
N ALA A 113 -9.60 0.10 -3.95
CA ALA A 113 -9.93 -1.31 -4.15
C ALA A 113 -11.33 -1.48 -4.80
N PRO A 114 -11.50 -2.43 -5.73
CA PRO A 114 -12.83 -2.78 -6.23
C PRO A 114 -13.80 -3.27 -5.14
N PRO A 115 -15.12 -3.11 -5.32
CA PRO A 115 -16.12 -3.51 -4.32
C PRO A 115 -16.03 -4.99 -3.88
N GLU A 116 -15.70 -5.88 -4.81
CA GLU A 116 -15.54 -7.31 -4.55
C GLU A 116 -14.32 -7.57 -3.66
N THR A 117 -13.23 -6.83 -3.88
CA THR A 117 -12.04 -6.82 -3.03
C THR A 117 -12.36 -6.29 -1.63
N LEU A 118 -13.10 -5.19 -1.53
CA LEU A 118 -13.54 -4.63 -0.24
C LEU A 118 -14.40 -5.61 0.55
N SER A 119 -15.31 -6.32 -0.11
CA SER A 119 -16.15 -7.35 0.50
C SER A 119 -15.31 -8.52 1.04
N CYS A 120 -14.26 -8.92 0.32
CA CYS A 120 -13.31 -9.93 0.79
C CYS A 120 -12.51 -9.45 2.00
N ILE A 121 -12.07 -8.18 2.01
CA ILE A 121 -11.35 -7.59 3.16
C ILE A 121 -12.26 -7.56 4.39
N ASP A 122 -13.51 -7.10 4.25
CA ASP A 122 -14.50 -7.09 5.33
C ASP A 122 -14.69 -8.49 5.93
N ALA A 123 -14.84 -9.51 5.08
CA ALA A 123 -14.97 -10.90 5.52
C ALA A 123 -13.72 -11.40 6.27
N VAL A 124 -12.51 -11.09 5.79
CA VAL A 124 -11.27 -11.46 6.47
C VAL A 124 -11.20 -10.81 7.85
N VAL A 125 -11.48 -9.52 7.95
CA VAL A 125 -11.44 -8.80 9.22
C VAL A 125 -12.46 -9.39 10.20
N LYS A 126 -13.70 -9.66 9.77
CA LYS A 126 -14.72 -10.29 10.63
C LYS A 126 -14.33 -11.66 11.15
N ASN A 127 -13.62 -12.45 10.35
CA ASN A 127 -13.25 -13.82 10.71
C ASN A 127 -11.93 -13.91 11.50
N HIS A 128 -11.05 -12.92 11.37
CA HIS A 128 -9.70 -12.97 11.93
C HIS A 128 -9.39 -11.84 12.91
N TRP A 129 -10.40 -11.05 13.27
CA TRP A 129 -10.36 -10.08 14.35
C TRP A 129 -11.50 -10.33 15.34
N SER A 130 -11.19 -11.02 16.44
CA SER A 130 -12.11 -11.51 17.46
C SER A 130 -12.98 -10.43 18.08
N ARG A 131 -12.46 -9.20 18.17
CA ARG A 131 -13.19 -8.05 18.73
C ARG A 131 -14.15 -7.41 17.72
N GLY A 132 -14.01 -7.72 16.43
CA GLY A 132 -14.91 -7.28 15.37
C GLY A 132 -14.77 -5.82 14.92
N ILE A 133 -15.62 -5.45 13.96
CA ILE A 133 -15.69 -4.12 13.35
C ILE A 133 -16.74 -3.30 14.08
N GLN A 134 -16.36 -2.09 14.53
CA GLN A 134 -17.25 -1.13 15.17
C GLN A 134 -18.01 -0.27 14.17
N GLU A 135 -17.35 0.09 13.07
CA GLU A 135 -17.90 1.00 12.07
C GLU A 135 -17.22 0.77 10.72
N THR A 136 -17.99 0.82 9.64
CA THR A 136 -17.48 0.85 8.26
C THR A 136 -17.95 2.12 7.59
N LYS A 137 -17.03 2.89 7.03
CA LYS A 137 -17.28 4.13 6.27
C LYS A 137 -16.69 4.01 4.88
N THR A 138 -17.36 4.56 3.89
CA THR A 138 -16.79 4.76 2.55
C THR A 138 -16.84 6.23 2.23
N THR A 139 -15.67 6.84 2.11
CA THR A 139 -15.53 8.24 1.69
C THR A 139 -15.09 8.27 0.25
N TYR A 140 -15.91 8.86 -0.62
CA TYR A 140 -15.47 9.23 -1.95
C TYR A 140 -14.77 10.58 -1.83
N VAL A 141 -13.46 10.60 -2.06
CA VAL A 141 -12.73 11.86 -2.20
C VAL A 141 -12.88 12.28 -3.65
N ASN A 142 -13.58 13.39 -3.88
CA ASN A 142 -13.84 13.98 -5.20
C ASN A 142 -12.53 14.45 -5.86
N ASN A 143 -11.68 13.51 -6.30
CA ASN A 143 -10.57 13.80 -7.19
C ASN A 143 -10.89 13.12 -8.52
N PHE A 144 -11.21 13.96 -9.50
CA PHE A 144 -11.46 13.56 -10.87
C PHE A 144 -10.14 13.14 -11.52
N LEU A 145 -9.95 11.85 -11.80
CA LEU A 145 -8.93 11.45 -12.76
C LEU A 145 -9.53 11.67 -14.16
N ILE A 146 -9.04 12.64 -14.92
CA ILE A 146 -9.28 12.69 -16.36
C ILE A 146 -8.37 11.62 -16.96
N ILE A 147 -8.97 10.56 -17.54
CA ILE A 147 -8.23 9.58 -18.32
C ILE A 147 -8.80 9.59 -19.74
N ASP A 148 -7.99 10.05 -20.69
CA ASP A 148 -8.31 9.98 -22.11
C ASP A 148 -8.05 8.55 -22.64
N ASN A 149 -8.90 8.06 -23.54
CA ASN A 149 -8.69 6.84 -24.34
C ASN A 149 -8.46 5.52 -23.56
N VAL A 150 -9.42 5.08 -22.74
CA VAL A 150 -9.42 3.70 -22.19
C VAL A 150 -10.51 2.85 -22.84
N ALA A 151 -10.15 1.60 -23.20
CA ALA A 151 -11.08 0.55 -23.59
C ALA A 151 -12.26 0.41 -22.60
N LYS A 152 -13.39 -0.15 -23.05
CA LYS A 152 -14.62 -0.31 -22.24
C LYS A 152 -14.29 -0.99 -20.89
N PRO A 153 -14.69 -0.42 -19.74
CA PRO A 153 -14.44 -1.04 -18.44
C PRO A 153 -15.53 -2.08 -18.14
N PRO A 154 -15.31 -2.96 -17.15
CA PRO A 154 -16.35 -3.87 -16.66
C PRO A 154 -17.57 -3.09 -16.14
N ALA A 155 -18.76 -3.68 -16.24
CA ALA A 155 -20.07 -3.03 -16.06
C ALA A 155 -20.35 -2.41 -14.66
N ASN A 156 -19.42 -2.52 -13.70
CA ASN A 156 -19.58 -2.15 -12.31
C ASN A 156 -19.05 -0.75 -11.94
N TYR A 157 -18.46 0.01 -12.86
CA TYR A 157 -18.07 1.41 -12.65
C TYR A 157 -19.21 2.37 -13.04
N LYS A 158 -19.79 3.08 -12.07
CA LYS A 158 -20.82 4.11 -12.31
C LYS A 158 -20.24 5.50 -12.04
N ASN A 159 -20.16 6.32 -13.10
CA ASN A 159 -20.31 7.79 -13.16
C ASN A 159 -19.53 8.35 -14.37
N PHE A 160 -20.25 8.82 -15.38
CA PHE A 160 -19.71 9.49 -16.56
C PHE A 160 -20.14 10.97 -16.52
N LEU A 161 -19.21 11.93 -16.69
CA LEU A 161 -19.59 13.28 -17.11
C LEU A 161 -19.30 13.42 -18.60
N ARG A 162 -20.33 13.74 -19.38
CA ARG A 162 -20.15 14.21 -20.76
C ARG A 162 -19.65 15.65 -20.70
N THR A 163 -18.48 15.92 -21.26
CA THR A 163 -18.04 17.30 -21.51
C THR A 163 -18.56 17.76 -22.88
N ASN A 164 -18.66 19.08 -23.08
CA ASN A 164 -19.22 19.71 -24.29
C ASN A 164 -18.35 19.50 -25.57
N VAL A 165 -17.27 18.72 -25.49
CA VAL A 165 -16.28 18.57 -26.58
C VAL A 165 -16.28 17.14 -27.17
N GLY A 166 -17.32 16.34 -26.95
CA GLY A 166 -17.43 14.99 -27.55
C GLY A 166 -16.44 13.95 -27.01
N HIS A 167 -15.60 14.31 -26.04
CA HIS A 167 -14.69 13.40 -25.34
C HIS A 167 -15.41 12.79 -24.12
N GLU A 168 -15.47 11.46 -24.04
CA GLU A 168 -15.89 10.75 -22.83
C GLU A 168 -14.81 10.88 -21.75
N VAL A 169 -14.90 11.94 -20.94
CA VAL A 169 -14.09 12.08 -19.73
C VAL A 169 -14.71 11.20 -18.65
N ARG A 170 -14.06 10.06 -18.35
CA ARG A 170 -14.52 9.15 -17.30
C ARG A 170 -14.10 9.68 -15.94
N ILE A 171 -15.04 9.73 -15.00
CA ILE A 171 -14.74 10.08 -13.61
C ILE A 171 -14.63 8.79 -12.85
N ILE A 172 -13.40 8.41 -12.49
CA ILE A 172 -13.22 7.32 -11.55
C ILE A 172 -13.41 7.89 -10.15
N GLN A 173 -14.56 7.60 -9.55
CA GLN A 173 -14.83 7.90 -8.14
C GLN A 173 -14.00 6.95 -7.28
N LEU A 174 -12.75 7.31 -7.06
CA LEU A 174 -11.80 6.51 -6.29
C LEU A 174 -11.98 6.81 -4.80
N GLY A 175 -12.63 5.88 -4.10
CA GLY A 175 -12.97 6.00 -2.69
C GLY A 175 -11.91 5.45 -1.74
N CYS A 176 -12.04 5.83 -0.48
CA CYS A 176 -11.37 5.24 0.67
C CYS A 176 -12.42 4.55 1.54
N ALA A 177 -12.34 3.24 1.69
CA ALA A 177 -13.08 2.52 2.73
C ALA A 177 -12.29 2.58 4.05
N GLU A 178 -12.95 2.86 5.17
CA GLU A 178 -12.38 2.82 6.51
C GLU A 178 -13.17 1.80 7.34
N PHE A 179 -12.45 0.84 7.92
CA PHE A 179 -12.94 -0.08 8.93
C PHE A 179 -12.39 0.35 10.28
N LYS A 180 -13.27 0.73 11.19
CA LYS A 180 -12.94 0.96 12.60
C LYS A 180 -13.05 -0.35 13.34
N LEU A 181 -11.94 -0.82 13.89
CA LEU A 181 -11.85 -2.07 14.63
C LEU A 181 -12.07 -1.81 16.13
N ALA A 182 -12.68 -2.76 16.83
CA ALA A 182 -12.74 -2.70 18.28
C ALA A 182 -11.37 -3.05 18.88
N GLY A 183 -10.91 -2.29 19.87
CA GLY A 183 -9.57 -2.44 20.46
C GLY A 183 -8.55 -1.45 19.90
N ASN A 184 -7.27 -1.79 19.98
CA ASN A 184 -6.16 -0.99 19.45
C ASN A 184 -5.19 -1.88 18.62
N PRO A 185 -5.66 -2.61 17.59
CA PRO A 185 -4.86 -3.60 16.85
C PRO A 185 -3.52 -3.06 16.35
N PHE A 186 -3.48 -1.79 15.99
CA PHE A 186 -2.29 -1.19 15.40
C PHE A 186 -1.41 -0.51 16.44
N TYR A 187 -1.82 -0.41 17.69
CA TYR A 187 -1.05 0.22 18.77
C TYR A 187 -1.15 -0.65 20.03
N THR A 188 -0.52 -1.81 19.96
CA THR A 188 -0.66 -2.85 20.99
C THR A 188 0.57 -3.76 21.02
N ASP A 189 0.70 -4.50 22.12
CA ASP A 189 1.66 -5.57 22.34
C ASP A 189 0.92 -6.86 22.73
N GLY A 190 1.67 -7.90 23.12
CA GLY A 190 1.08 -9.16 23.59
C GLY A 190 0.20 -9.89 22.58
N ASP A 191 -0.95 -10.37 23.04
CA ASP A 191 -1.88 -11.22 22.27
C ASP A 191 -2.59 -10.49 21.14
N GLU A 192 -2.92 -9.21 21.35
CA GLU A 192 -3.60 -8.40 20.35
C GLU A 192 -2.68 -8.13 19.14
N LEU A 193 -1.37 -8.04 19.38
CA LEU A 193 -0.36 -7.99 18.31
C LEU A 193 -0.32 -9.30 17.51
N LEU A 194 -0.42 -10.45 18.17
CA LEU A 194 -0.44 -11.76 17.50
C LEU A 194 -1.65 -11.89 16.57
N GLU A 195 -2.81 -11.47 17.05
CA GLU A 195 -4.03 -11.48 16.26
C GLU A 195 -3.94 -10.53 15.07
N THR A 196 -3.39 -9.32 15.27
CA THR A 196 -3.14 -8.36 14.19
C THR A 196 -2.20 -8.91 13.11
N GLN A 197 -1.13 -9.60 13.52
CA GLN A 197 -0.19 -10.24 12.60
C GLN A 197 -0.87 -11.36 11.80
N ARG A 198 -1.69 -12.21 12.45
CA ARG A 198 -2.47 -13.26 11.78
C ARG A 198 -3.50 -12.68 10.81
N MET A 199 -4.27 -11.68 11.23
CA MET A 199 -5.24 -10.98 10.36
C MET A 199 -4.54 -10.40 9.12
N SER A 200 -3.38 -9.77 9.29
CA SER A 200 -2.59 -9.19 8.19
C SER A 200 -2.08 -10.27 7.22
N MET A 201 -1.65 -11.43 7.72
CA MET A 201 -1.28 -12.57 6.88
C MET A 201 -2.47 -13.11 6.09
N GLU A 202 -3.64 -13.24 6.72
CA GLU A 202 -4.85 -13.71 6.05
C GLU A 202 -5.37 -12.69 5.02
N LEU A 203 -5.19 -11.38 5.26
CA LEU A 203 -5.44 -10.36 4.24
C LEU A 203 -4.55 -10.60 3.02
N VAL A 204 -3.23 -10.74 3.20
CA VAL A 204 -2.29 -10.98 2.09
C VAL A 204 -2.62 -12.27 1.34
N LYS A 205 -2.92 -13.37 2.04
CA LYS A 205 -3.33 -14.64 1.42
C LYS A 205 -4.61 -14.48 0.62
N LYS A 206 -5.66 -13.89 1.22
CA LYS A 206 -6.95 -13.72 0.56
C LYS A 206 -6.86 -12.81 -0.66
N MET A 207 -6.06 -11.75 -0.58
CA MET A 207 -5.82 -10.87 -1.73
C MET A 207 -5.20 -11.65 -2.89
N SER A 208 -4.22 -12.52 -2.62
CA SER A 208 -3.63 -13.39 -3.64
C SER A 208 -4.60 -14.42 -4.21
N ASP A 209 -5.44 -15.02 -3.36
CA ASP A 209 -6.45 -15.98 -3.80
C ASP A 209 -7.47 -15.37 -4.77
N ILE A 210 -7.70 -14.05 -4.72
CA ILE A 210 -8.64 -13.34 -5.60
C ILE A 210 -7.93 -12.52 -6.70
N GLY A 211 -6.64 -12.75 -6.93
CA GLY A 211 -5.92 -12.13 -8.05
C GLY A 211 -5.27 -10.79 -7.72
N TRP A 212 -4.79 -10.59 -6.50
CA TRP A 212 -3.97 -9.44 -6.11
C TRP A 212 -2.62 -9.88 -5.57
N LYS A 213 -1.57 -9.39 -6.20
CA LYS A 213 -0.19 -9.61 -5.76
C LYS A 213 0.23 -8.48 -4.84
N LEU A 214 0.71 -8.81 -3.64
CA LEU A 214 1.42 -7.85 -2.79
C LEU A 214 2.73 -7.46 -3.48
N ILE A 215 2.89 -6.16 -3.77
CA ILE A 215 4.11 -5.63 -4.41
C ILE A 215 5.11 -5.17 -3.36
N THR A 216 4.64 -4.43 -2.36
CA THR A 216 5.51 -3.93 -1.31
C THR A 216 4.74 -3.52 -0.05
N SER A 217 5.49 -3.40 1.04
CA SER A 217 5.13 -2.70 2.26
C SER A 217 5.96 -1.43 2.35
N VAL A 218 5.31 -0.26 2.43
CA VAL A 218 5.99 1.05 2.37
C VAL A 218 5.49 2.02 3.42
N THR A 219 6.39 2.84 3.97
CA THR A 219 6.02 3.95 4.84
C THR A 219 5.98 5.26 4.05
N LEU A 220 4.78 5.81 3.91
CA LEU A 220 4.48 6.98 3.07
C LEU A 220 4.38 8.30 3.85
N SER A 221 4.58 8.25 5.17
CA SER A 221 4.45 9.40 6.08
C SER A 221 5.71 9.53 6.91
N GLN A 222 6.17 10.75 7.13
CA GLN A 222 7.33 11.02 7.97
C GLN A 222 7.01 10.93 9.47
N ARG A 223 5.75 10.75 9.85
CA ARG A 223 5.37 10.56 11.26
C ARG A 223 5.89 9.21 11.77
N ILE A 224 6.65 9.26 12.86
CA ILE A 224 7.22 8.08 13.50
C ILE A 224 6.11 7.12 13.99
N SER A 225 4.95 7.62 14.38
CA SER A 225 3.82 6.79 14.81
C SER A 225 3.09 6.07 13.68
N ASP A 226 3.29 6.49 12.42
CA ASP A 226 2.58 5.89 11.29
C ASP A 226 3.17 4.52 10.95
N LYS A 227 2.28 3.64 10.50
CA LYS A 227 2.61 2.26 10.11
C LYS A 227 2.82 2.19 8.60
N CYS A 228 3.33 1.06 8.14
CA CYS A 228 3.43 0.81 6.71
C CYS A 228 2.05 0.68 6.05
N CYS A 229 2.05 0.89 4.75
CA CYS A 229 0.96 0.61 3.83
C CYS A 229 1.36 -0.59 2.97
N LEU A 230 0.38 -1.43 2.62
CA LEU A 230 0.55 -2.53 1.67
C LEU A 230 0.01 -2.10 0.31
N ILE A 231 0.84 -2.16 -0.72
CA ILE A 231 0.43 -1.87 -2.10
C ILE A 231 0.25 -3.18 -2.85
N PHE A 232 -0.92 -3.34 -3.47
CA PHE A 232 -1.27 -4.51 -4.25
C PHE A 232 -1.43 -4.15 -5.72
N GLU A 233 -1.06 -5.09 -6.59
CA GLU A 233 -1.20 -5.03 -8.04
C GLU A 233 -2.10 -6.17 -8.52
N SER A 234 -2.99 -5.90 -9.47
CA SER A 234 -3.83 -6.93 -10.08
C SER A 234 -2.96 -8.01 -10.73
N SER A 235 -3.30 -9.26 -10.48
CA SER A 235 -2.52 -10.41 -10.92
C SER A 235 -3.43 -11.62 -11.13
N THR A 236 -2.84 -12.73 -11.58
CA THR A 236 -3.56 -14.00 -11.64
C THR A 236 -3.77 -14.56 -10.23
N PRO A 237 -4.96 -15.07 -9.89
CA PRO A 237 -5.21 -15.75 -8.63
C PRO A 237 -4.17 -16.81 -8.32
N ARG A 238 -3.64 -16.79 -7.09
CA ARG A 238 -2.63 -17.76 -6.64
C ARG A 238 -2.79 -18.04 -5.15
N LYS A 239 -2.85 -19.32 -4.79
CA LYS A 239 -2.77 -19.73 -3.39
C LYS A 239 -1.38 -19.43 -2.82
N MET A 240 -1.37 -18.77 -1.66
CA MET A 240 -0.15 -18.44 -0.93
C MET A 240 0.02 -19.30 0.32
N ASN A 241 1.14 -20.02 0.39
CA ASN A 241 1.63 -20.67 1.59
C ASN A 241 2.67 -19.75 2.23
N ILE A 242 2.25 -18.92 3.17
CA ILE A 242 3.11 -17.95 3.84
C ILE A 242 3.16 -18.18 5.34
N PHE A 243 4.28 -17.82 5.94
CA PHE A 243 4.48 -17.68 7.37
C PHE A 243 5.12 -16.31 7.63
N ALA A 244 5.06 -15.82 8.86
CA ALA A 244 5.72 -14.57 9.23
C ALA A 244 6.85 -14.82 10.22
N ILE A 245 7.92 -14.05 10.05
CA ILE A 245 9.00 -13.90 11.02
C ILE A 245 9.01 -12.45 11.49
N SER A 246 9.08 -12.21 12.79
CA SER A 246 9.03 -10.88 13.38
C SER A 246 10.03 -10.79 14.51
N PRO A 247 10.98 -9.84 14.46
CA PRO A 247 11.58 -9.33 15.69
C PRO A 247 10.46 -8.82 16.60
N ALA A 248 10.52 -9.19 17.87
CA ALA A 248 9.55 -8.82 18.89
C ALA A 248 10.32 -8.46 20.16
N LYS A 249 9.91 -7.38 20.84
CA LYS A 249 10.64 -6.87 22.03
C LYS A 249 12.16 -6.72 21.74
N SER A 250 13.00 -6.77 22.77
CA SER A 250 14.45 -6.61 22.67
C SER A 250 15.20 -7.86 22.19
N ASP A 251 14.67 -9.04 22.47
CA ASP A 251 15.40 -10.30 22.44
C ASP A 251 14.53 -11.49 22.01
N LEU A 252 13.32 -11.23 21.50
CA LEU A 252 12.40 -12.28 21.06
C LEU A 252 12.31 -12.30 19.52
N LEU A 253 12.54 -13.45 18.91
CA LEU A 253 12.22 -13.68 17.49
C LEU A 253 10.98 -14.56 17.40
N ARG A 254 9.96 -14.09 16.70
CA ARG A 254 8.66 -14.75 16.60
C ARG A 254 8.47 -15.35 15.22
N LEU A 255 8.06 -16.62 15.18
CA LEU A 255 7.66 -17.34 13.97
C LEU A 255 6.15 -17.64 14.04
N LEU A 256 5.36 -17.10 13.10
CA LEU A 256 3.92 -17.30 13.02
C LEU A 256 3.57 -18.18 11.83
N ASN A 257 2.82 -19.26 12.08
CA ASN A 257 2.41 -20.27 11.10
C ASN A 257 3.58 -20.89 10.31
N ALA A 258 4.80 -20.83 10.87
CA ALA A 258 5.96 -21.45 10.25
C ALA A 258 5.86 -22.99 10.36
N PRO A 259 6.10 -23.72 9.27
CA PRO A 259 6.20 -25.18 9.30
C PRO A 259 7.22 -25.67 10.34
N PHE A 260 7.07 -26.91 10.82
CA PHE A 260 7.92 -27.46 11.87
C PHE A 260 9.40 -27.46 11.48
N GLU A 261 9.69 -27.86 10.25
CA GLU A 261 11.02 -27.89 9.65
C GLU A 261 11.67 -26.51 9.61
N ILE A 262 10.89 -25.45 9.33
CA ILE A 262 11.38 -24.07 9.34
C ILE A 262 11.67 -23.62 10.77
N ARG A 263 10.79 -23.93 11.73
CA ARG A 263 11.02 -23.62 13.16
C ARG A 263 12.27 -24.30 13.68
N ALA A 264 12.47 -25.58 13.35
CA ALA A 264 13.65 -26.34 13.75
C ALA A 264 14.93 -25.77 13.11
N THR A 265 14.89 -25.38 11.84
CA THR A 265 16.02 -24.77 11.13
C THR A 265 16.39 -23.41 11.72
N VAL A 266 15.41 -22.53 11.96
CA VAL A 266 15.66 -21.22 12.59
C VAL A 266 16.27 -21.38 13.98
N LYS A 267 15.78 -22.34 14.78
CA LYS A 267 16.36 -22.64 16.09
C LYS A 267 17.85 -22.98 16.01
N LYS A 268 18.23 -23.90 15.11
CA LYS A 268 19.63 -24.29 14.89
C LYS A 268 20.51 -23.12 14.46
N ILE A 269 20.02 -22.28 13.54
CA ILE A 269 20.74 -21.08 13.08
C ILE A 269 20.97 -20.11 14.25
N ILE A 270 19.98 -19.89 15.11
CA ILE A 270 20.16 -19.03 16.29
C ILE A 270 21.19 -19.62 17.25
N GLU A 271 21.14 -20.93 17.52
CA GLU A 271 22.12 -21.62 18.37
C GLU A 271 23.57 -21.53 17.82
N GLU A 272 23.73 -21.52 16.50
CA GLU A 272 25.04 -21.44 15.84
C GLU A 272 25.59 -20.00 15.76
N PHE A 273 24.75 -19.02 15.44
CA PHE A 273 25.19 -17.66 15.09
C PHE A 273 24.91 -16.60 16.16
N TRP A 274 23.97 -16.82 17.08
CA TRP A 274 23.72 -15.89 18.18
C TRP A 274 24.58 -16.28 19.38
N LEU A 275 25.70 -15.57 19.57
CA LEU A 275 26.72 -15.90 20.58
C LEU A 275 26.20 -16.07 22.02
N ARG A 276 25.06 -15.46 22.35
CA ARG A 276 24.44 -15.57 23.69
C ARG A 276 23.46 -16.75 23.82
N GLY A 277 23.22 -17.50 22.75
CA GLY A 277 22.32 -18.65 22.74
C GLY A 277 20.84 -18.30 22.96
N ILE A 278 20.00 -19.33 23.03
CA ILE A 278 18.58 -19.22 23.34
C ILE A 278 18.41 -19.24 24.86
N GLN A 279 17.72 -18.25 25.42
CA GLN A 279 17.41 -18.20 26.84
C GLN A 279 16.40 -19.28 27.21
N GLU A 280 16.63 -20.00 28.31
CA GLU A 280 15.62 -20.87 28.91
C GLU A 280 14.50 -20.01 29.51
N THR A 281 13.26 -20.44 29.33
CA THR A 281 12.11 -19.77 29.94
C THR A 281 12.05 -20.21 31.40
N GLY A 282 12.26 -19.28 32.32
CA GLY A 282 11.98 -19.48 33.76
C GLY A 282 10.49 -19.48 34.06
#